data_AF-A0A8S4SNX6-F1
#
_entry.id   AF-A0A8S4SNX6-F1
#
_cell.length_a   1.000
_cell.length_b   1.000
_cell.length_c   1.000
_cell.angle_alpha   90.00
_cell.angle_beta   90.00
_cell.angle_gamma   90.00
#
_symmetry.space_group_name_H-M   'P 1'
#
loop_
_entity.id
_entity.type
_entity.pdbx_description
1 polymer ?
#
loop_
_entity_poly.entity_id
_entity_poly.type
_entity_poly.pdbx_seq_one_letter_code
_entity_poly.pdbx_strand_id
1 'polypeptide(L)'
;MSTMSRSRTSLSPATSERSTLPMGASAEPDSPEFIPLEPTREELLTHYYERFKFYTSLGLGTSAILAVFAFLFLIPFVVEPAIQTILAEFAPEAGICSVSEHTYAKTLTNCTWASCREGCTTTHTKCHKIRVNLVRRPFVENAPVPTEWDAKDLKFLINPEGCGYPPRVNCSEFASDYAGKNSPKLFPCYYSQTRPELVVARYSWESTIRGLILALVLPTTVFVFSLSVLAYWHCHCCDRACNRRVHAESYASKEDSKLLCELDEDPSDDVF
;
A
#
# COMPACT_ATOMS: atom_id res chain seq x y z
N MET A 1 12.48 -33.87 -41.68
CA MET A 1 12.17 -35.17 -41.06
C MET A 1 13.13 -35.35 -39.91
N SER A 2 12.63 -35.36 -38.67
CA SER A 2 13.19 -36.04 -37.49
C SER A 2 12.29 -35.70 -36.30
N THR A 3 11.57 -36.72 -35.86
CA THR A 3 10.63 -36.74 -34.74
C THR A 3 11.39 -37.12 -33.46
N MET A 4 11.11 -36.45 -32.35
CA MET A 4 11.49 -36.92 -31.01
C MET A 4 10.29 -36.73 -30.09
N SER A 5 9.77 -37.86 -29.63
CA SER A 5 8.53 -38.02 -28.90
C SER A 5 8.77 -38.05 -27.38
N ARG A 6 7.70 -37.74 -26.66
CA ARG A 6 7.57 -37.41 -25.25
C ARG A 6 7.50 -38.68 -24.39
N SER A 7 8.42 -38.86 -23.44
CA SER A 7 8.33 -39.96 -22.45
C SER A 7 7.38 -39.58 -21.31
N ARG A 8 6.45 -40.51 -21.04
CA ARG A 8 5.34 -40.45 -20.09
C ARG A 8 5.63 -41.51 -19.02
N THR A 9 5.67 -41.15 -17.73
CA THR A 9 5.85 -42.14 -16.65
C THR A 9 4.54 -42.33 -15.89
N SER A 10 4.07 -43.57 -15.85
CA SER A 10 2.78 -44.03 -15.35
C SER A 10 2.75 -44.27 -13.84
N LEU A 11 1.60 -43.98 -13.22
CA LEU A 11 1.18 -44.50 -11.92
C LEU A 11 0.90 -46.01 -11.99
N SER A 12 1.20 -46.74 -10.89
CA SER A 12 0.39 -47.86 -10.38
C SER A 12 0.87 -48.33 -8.98
N PRO A 13 0.03 -49.09 -8.23
CA PRO A 13 -0.18 -48.90 -6.80
C PRO A 13 0.50 -49.96 -5.92
N ALA A 14 0.66 -49.63 -4.63
CA ALA A 14 1.11 -50.56 -3.60
C ALA A 14 -0.07 -51.16 -2.81
N THR A 15 0.16 -52.40 -2.41
CA THR A 15 -0.74 -53.51 -2.15
C THR A 15 -1.35 -53.50 -0.75
N SER A 16 -2.57 -54.04 -0.67
CA SER A 16 -3.31 -54.38 0.54
C SER A 16 -2.73 -55.65 1.19
N GLU A 17 -2.29 -55.58 2.45
CA GLU A 17 -2.07 -56.76 3.28
C GLU A 17 -3.12 -56.86 4.38
N ARG A 18 -3.95 -57.88 4.23
CA ARG A 18 -4.93 -58.41 5.17
C ARG A 18 -4.21 -59.49 5.97
N SER A 19 -4.04 -59.31 7.27
CA SER A 19 -3.55 -60.38 8.14
C SER A 19 -4.57 -60.73 9.23
N THR A 20 -4.81 -62.03 9.29
CA THR A 20 -5.79 -62.81 10.02
C THR A 20 -5.52 -62.89 11.52
N LEU A 21 -6.59 -62.78 12.32
CA LEU A 21 -6.65 -63.18 13.73
C LEU A 21 -6.43 -64.70 13.90
N PRO A 22 -5.92 -65.12 15.06
CA PRO A 22 -6.50 -66.26 15.76
C PRO A 22 -7.00 -65.88 17.17
N MET A 23 -8.12 -66.48 17.56
CA MET A 23 -8.69 -66.39 18.91
C MET A 23 -7.98 -67.32 19.89
N GLY A 24 -7.69 -66.79 21.09
CA GLY A 24 -8.00 -67.40 22.39
C GLY A 24 -7.11 -68.52 22.94
N ALA A 25 -6.38 -68.22 24.03
CA ALA A 25 -6.23 -69.11 25.19
C ALA A 25 -5.66 -68.36 26.42
N SER A 26 -6.49 -68.32 27.47
CA SER A 26 -6.25 -68.35 28.92
C SER A 26 -5.19 -67.47 29.62
N ALA A 27 -5.65 -66.94 30.76
CA ALA A 27 -5.00 -66.05 31.71
C ALA A 27 -3.94 -66.73 32.61
N GLU A 28 -2.93 -65.96 33.02
CA GLU A 28 -2.47 -65.85 34.41
C GLU A 28 -1.84 -64.47 34.66
N PRO A 29 -1.88 -63.93 35.90
CA PRO A 29 -1.66 -62.52 36.19
C PRO A 29 -0.31 -62.28 36.88
N ASP A 30 0.57 -61.46 36.29
CA ASP A 30 1.47 -60.62 37.10
C ASP A 30 1.95 -59.38 36.33
N SER A 31 2.01 -58.29 37.08
CA SER A 31 2.20 -56.86 36.75
C SER A 31 3.45 -56.52 35.90
N PRO A 32 3.59 -55.32 35.28
CA PRO A 32 2.94 -54.06 35.66
C PRO A 32 2.10 -53.38 34.59
N GLU A 33 0.96 -52.89 35.08
CA GLU A 33 0.13 -51.85 34.50
C GLU A 33 0.99 -50.65 34.12
N PHE A 34 1.13 -50.40 32.81
CA PHE A 34 1.68 -49.15 32.31
C PHE A 34 0.64 -48.07 32.57
N ILE A 35 0.66 -47.47 33.76
CA ILE A 35 -0.11 -46.28 34.05
C ILE A 35 0.44 -45.21 33.09
N PRO A 36 -0.34 -44.71 32.12
CA PRO A 36 0.09 -43.55 31.35
C PRO A 36 0.28 -42.44 32.38
N LEU A 37 1.52 -42.02 32.62
CA LEU A 37 1.80 -40.78 33.34
C LEU A 37 0.98 -39.71 32.63
N GLU A 38 -0.04 -39.17 33.31
CA GLU A 38 -0.75 -37.99 32.83
C GLU A 38 0.32 -36.96 32.49
N PRO A 39 0.34 -36.40 31.25
CA PRO A 39 1.37 -35.47 30.85
C PRO A 39 1.39 -34.31 31.83
N THR A 40 2.58 -34.02 32.34
CA THR A 40 2.76 -32.95 33.32
C THR A 40 2.27 -31.66 32.68
N ARG A 41 1.52 -30.82 33.41
CA ARG A 41 0.94 -29.56 32.90
C ARG A 41 1.97 -28.70 32.14
N GLU A 42 3.24 -28.77 32.55
CA GLU A 42 4.38 -28.08 31.94
C GLU A 42 4.72 -28.61 30.54
N GLU A 43 4.74 -29.93 30.33
CA GLU A 43 5.03 -30.58 29.04
C GLU A 43 3.91 -30.34 28.02
N LEU A 44 2.66 -30.27 28.51
CA LEU A 44 1.52 -29.92 27.67
C LEU A 44 1.60 -28.44 27.21
N LEU A 45 2.00 -27.53 28.11
CA LEU A 45 2.15 -26.10 27.80
C LEU A 45 3.27 -25.83 26.80
N THR A 46 4.42 -26.50 26.91
CA THR A 46 5.53 -26.36 25.95
C THR A 46 5.11 -26.84 24.57
N HIS A 47 4.46 -28.01 24.48
CA HIS A 47 3.96 -28.54 23.20
C HIS A 47 2.92 -27.60 22.55
N TYR A 48 1.97 -27.04 23.32
CA TYR A 48 1.03 -26.05 22.80
C TYR A 48 1.73 -24.76 22.33
N TYR A 49 2.72 -24.28 23.08
CA TYR A 49 3.48 -23.08 22.72
C TYR A 49 4.29 -23.26 21.45
N GLU A 50 4.97 -24.39 21.27
CA GLU A 50 5.73 -24.68 20.04
C GLU A 50 4.82 -24.76 18.82
N ARG A 51 3.67 -25.42 18.97
CA ARG A 51 2.67 -25.54 17.91
C ARG A 51 2.06 -24.18 17.57
N PHE A 52 1.77 -23.35 18.58
CA PHE A 52 1.33 -21.97 18.41
C PHE A 52 2.40 -21.11 17.70
N LYS A 53 3.66 -21.20 18.12
CA LYS A 53 4.80 -20.51 17.51
C LYS A 53 4.95 -20.89 16.05
N PHE A 54 4.85 -22.18 15.71
CA PHE A 54 4.94 -22.66 14.33
C PHE A 54 3.81 -22.09 13.45
N TYR A 55 2.55 -22.25 13.87
CA TYR A 55 1.40 -21.77 13.09
C TYR A 55 1.39 -20.25 12.96
N THR A 56 1.73 -19.52 14.02
CA THR A 56 1.78 -18.05 13.98
C THR A 56 2.94 -17.58 13.11
N SER A 57 4.09 -18.25 13.14
CA SER A 57 5.22 -17.92 12.26
C SER A 57 4.86 -18.11 10.77
N LEU A 58 4.16 -19.19 10.44
CA LEU A 58 3.67 -19.43 9.09
C LEU A 58 2.64 -18.37 8.65
N GLY A 59 1.70 -18.02 9.54
CA GLY A 59 0.71 -16.96 9.31
C GLY A 59 1.35 -15.58 9.11
N LEU A 60 2.29 -15.20 9.96
CA LEU A 60 3.00 -13.92 9.85
C LEU A 60 3.88 -13.87 8.60
N GLY A 61 4.58 -14.96 8.27
CA GLY A 61 5.37 -15.06 7.05
C GLY A 61 4.52 -14.89 5.78
N THR A 62 3.41 -15.61 5.68
CA THR A 62 2.48 -15.45 4.55
C THR A 62 1.85 -14.05 4.49
N SER A 63 1.47 -13.47 5.63
CA SER A 63 0.95 -12.10 5.68
C SER A 63 1.97 -11.06 5.22
N ALA A 64 3.25 -11.23 5.56
CA ALA A 64 4.31 -10.32 5.15
C ALA A 64 4.53 -10.37 3.62
N ILE A 65 4.51 -11.57 3.04
CA ILE A 65 4.60 -11.75 1.58
C ILE A 65 3.41 -11.06 0.89
N LEU A 66 2.18 -11.30 1.36
CA LEU A 66 0.98 -10.66 0.82
C LEU A 66 1.01 -9.14 0.97
N ALA A 67 1.50 -8.62 2.09
CA ALA A 67 1.64 -7.19 2.32
C ALA A 67 2.62 -6.53 1.33
N VAL A 68 3.75 -7.19 1.03
CA VAL A 68 4.71 -6.71 0.02
C VAL A 68 4.07 -6.69 -1.37
N PHE A 69 3.42 -7.78 -1.78
CA PHE A 69 2.74 -7.81 -3.08
C PHE A 69 1.64 -6.74 -3.16
N ALA A 70 0.81 -6.61 -2.13
CA ALA A 70 -0.20 -5.57 -2.06
C ALA A 70 0.41 -4.17 -2.21
N PHE A 71 1.50 -3.88 -1.50
CA PHE A 71 2.19 -2.60 -1.59
C PHE A 71 2.72 -2.33 -3.01
N LEU A 72 3.34 -3.33 -3.65
CA LEU A 72 3.85 -3.21 -5.02
C LEU A 72 2.76 -2.88 -6.04
N PHE A 73 1.54 -3.39 -5.87
CA PHE A 73 0.41 -3.03 -6.72
C PHE A 73 -0.21 -1.67 -6.35
N LEU A 74 -0.27 -1.33 -5.07
CA LEU A 74 -0.82 -0.05 -4.63
C LEU A 74 0.01 1.15 -5.10
N ILE A 75 1.32 1.00 -5.27
CA ILE A 75 2.19 2.08 -5.75
C ILE A 75 1.74 2.63 -7.12
N PRO A 76 1.75 1.85 -8.22
CA PRO A 76 1.39 2.38 -9.54
C PRO A 76 -0.09 2.77 -9.66
N PHE A 77 -0.99 2.12 -8.91
CA PHE A 77 -2.42 2.36 -9.04
C PHE A 77 -2.98 3.47 -8.16
N VAL A 78 -2.38 3.70 -6.98
CA VAL A 78 -2.92 4.64 -5.98
C VAL A 78 -1.91 5.72 -5.65
N VAL A 79 -0.65 5.34 -5.39
CA VAL A 79 0.37 6.29 -4.93
C VAL A 79 0.77 7.25 -6.03
N GLU A 80 1.14 6.74 -7.19
CA GLU A 80 1.58 7.56 -8.32
C GLU A 80 0.53 8.60 -8.75
N PRO A 81 -0.73 8.25 -9.07
CA PRO A 81 -1.73 9.25 -9.47
C PRO A 81 -2.04 10.25 -8.34
N ALA A 82 -2.01 9.82 -7.07
CA ALA A 82 -2.22 10.71 -5.94
C ALA A 82 -1.07 11.73 -5.80
N ILE A 83 0.19 11.31 -5.94
CA ILE A 83 1.35 12.19 -5.89
C ILE A 83 1.29 13.23 -7.01
N GLN A 84 1.00 12.80 -8.24
CA GLN A 84 0.89 13.73 -9.38
C GLN A 84 -0.22 14.78 -9.16
N THR A 85 -1.36 14.37 -8.59
CA THR A 85 -2.44 15.29 -8.22
C THR A 85 -2.02 16.27 -7.13
N ILE A 86 -1.20 15.82 -6.17
CA ILE A 86 -0.71 16.65 -5.07
C ILE A 86 0.33 17.68 -5.55
N LEU A 87 1.29 17.23 -6.35
CA LEU A 87 2.34 18.08 -6.93
C LEU A 87 1.80 19.07 -7.98
N ALA A 88 0.58 18.85 -8.46
CA ALA A 88 -0.08 19.81 -9.34
C ALA A 88 -0.50 21.11 -8.62
N GLU A 89 -0.33 21.26 -7.30
CA GLU A 89 -0.55 22.52 -6.56
C GLU A 89 -1.85 23.25 -6.96
N PHE A 90 -2.97 22.56 -6.81
CA PHE A 90 -4.27 23.17 -7.01
C PHE A 90 -4.58 24.16 -5.89
N ALA A 91 -5.13 25.32 -6.24
CA ALA A 91 -5.59 26.29 -5.25
C ALA A 91 -6.72 25.68 -4.38
N PRO A 92 -6.71 25.89 -3.05
CA PRO A 92 -7.75 25.36 -2.17
C PRO A 92 -9.09 26.09 -2.37
N GLU A 93 -9.05 27.34 -2.82
CA GLU A 93 -10.23 28.14 -3.15
C GLU A 93 -10.56 28.02 -4.66
N ALA A 94 -11.83 27.81 -4.96
CA ALA A 94 -12.30 27.72 -6.34
C ALA A 94 -12.32 29.12 -6.99
N GLY A 95 -11.76 29.20 -8.19
CA GLY A 95 -11.87 30.35 -9.09
C GLY A 95 -13.22 30.41 -9.81
N ILE A 96 -13.41 31.45 -10.61
CA ILE A 96 -14.60 31.65 -11.43
C ILE A 96 -14.29 31.20 -12.86
N CYS A 97 -15.05 30.23 -13.37
CA CYS A 97 -14.96 29.77 -14.75
C CYS A 97 -16.23 30.05 -15.57
N SER A 98 -16.05 30.29 -16.86
CA SER A 98 -17.12 30.32 -17.88
C SER A 98 -16.72 29.50 -19.09
N VAL A 99 -17.65 28.76 -19.68
CA VAL A 99 -17.39 28.04 -20.94
C VAL A 99 -17.11 29.04 -22.06
N SER A 100 -16.01 28.83 -22.79
CA SER A 100 -15.68 29.56 -24.02
C SER A 100 -16.12 28.78 -25.26
N GLU A 101 -15.84 27.48 -25.28
CA GLU A 101 -16.12 26.62 -26.43
C GLU A 101 -16.51 25.20 -25.95
N HIS A 102 -17.48 24.59 -26.62
CA HIS A 102 -17.79 23.17 -26.48
C HIS A 102 -17.81 22.50 -27.84
N THR A 103 -16.92 21.52 -28.01
CA THR A 103 -16.84 20.69 -29.22
C THR A 103 -17.06 19.23 -28.86
N TYR A 104 -18.04 18.61 -29.51
CA TYR A 104 -18.29 17.17 -29.42
C TYR A 104 -17.69 16.47 -30.62
N ALA A 105 -16.70 15.62 -30.39
CA ALA A 105 -16.02 14.88 -31.44
C ALA A 105 -16.35 13.38 -31.33
N LYS A 106 -16.50 12.76 -32.50
CA LYS A 106 -16.61 11.32 -32.69
C LYS A 106 -15.45 10.94 -33.60
N THR A 107 -14.65 9.94 -33.22
CA THR A 107 -13.43 9.39 -33.85
C THR A 107 -12.20 9.53 -32.95
N LEU A 108 -11.36 8.50 -32.93
CA LEU A 108 -10.16 8.41 -32.09
C LEU A 108 -9.14 9.53 -32.39
N THR A 109 -8.89 9.85 -33.66
CA THR A 109 -7.93 10.90 -34.09
C THR A 109 -8.35 12.30 -33.67
N ASN A 110 -9.66 12.56 -33.65
CA ASN A 110 -10.20 13.83 -33.21
C ASN A 110 -10.33 13.94 -31.69
N CYS A 111 -10.08 12.87 -30.93
CA CYS A 111 -10.18 12.83 -29.47
C CYS A 111 -8.80 12.74 -28.78
N THR A 112 -7.89 13.65 -29.13
CA THR A 112 -6.56 13.74 -28.49
C THR A 112 -6.63 14.06 -27.00
N TRP A 113 -7.66 14.79 -26.58
CA TRP A 113 -8.00 15.04 -25.18
C TRP A 113 -9.52 15.13 -25.02
N ALA A 114 -9.98 14.96 -23.79
CA ALA A 114 -11.39 15.04 -23.42
C ALA A 114 -11.53 15.65 -22.02
N SER A 115 -12.60 16.42 -21.82
CA SER A 115 -12.96 16.98 -20.52
C SER A 115 -13.41 15.91 -19.51
N CYS A 116 -14.01 14.83 -20.02
CA CYS A 116 -14.47 13.71 -19.24
C CYS A 116 -14.27 12.41 -20.03
N ARG A 117 -13.84 11.34 -19.35
CA ARG A 117 -13.70 9.99 -19.88
C ARG A 117 -14.33 8.96 -18.94
N GLU A 118 -15.16 8.09 -19.48
CA GLU A 118 -15.75 6.95 -18.74
C GLU A 118 -14.76 5.78 -18.74
N GLY A 119 -13.92 5.72 -17.72
CA GLY A 119 -12.81 4.78 -17.61
C GLY A 119 -11.48 5.40 -18.05
N CYS A 120 -10.46 5.17 -17.22
CA CYS A 120 -9.13 5.74 -17.38
C CYS A 120 -8.22 4.92 -18.30
N THR A 121 -8.52 3.63 -18.48
CA THR A 121 -7.75 2.69 -19.29
C THR A 121 -8.35 2.43 -20.68
N THR A 122 -9.56 2.92 -20.94
CA THR A 122 -10.31 2.64 -22.16
C THR A 122 -10.07 3.71 -23.22
N THR A 123 -9.90 3.30 -24.47
CA THR A 123 -9.82 4.23 -25.60
C THR A 123 -11.22 4.70 -25.99
N HIS A 124 -11.41 6.02 -25.98
CA HIS A 124 -12.71 6.62 -26.23
C HIS A 124 -12.83 7.08 -27.68
N THR A 125 -13.92 6.66 -28.33
CA THR A 125 -14.26 7.10 -29.70
C THR A 125 -15.20 8.31 -29.71
N LYS A 126 -15.74 8.69 -28.56
CA LYS A 126 -16.61 9.86 -28.39
C LYS A 126 -16.04 10.71 -27.25
N CYS A 127 -15.87 12.01 -27.46
CA CYS A 127 -15.33 12.89 -26.44
C CYS A 127 -15.98 14.28 -26.48
N HIS A 128 -16.16 14.85 -25.29
CA HIS A 128 -16.55 16.25 -25.11
C HIS A 128 -15.29 17.05 -24.79
N LYS A 129 -15.06 18.12 -25.54
CA LYS A 129 -13.97 19.08 -25.32
C LYS A 129 -14.59 20.39 -24.90
N ILE A 130 -14.44 20.73 -23.64
CA ILE A 130 -14.94 21.97 -23.05
C ILE A 130 -13.74 22.84 -22.73
N ARG A 131 -13.71 24.03 -23.32
CA ARG A 131 -12.76 25.08 -23.00
C ARG A 131 -13.43 26.15 -22.16
N VAL A 132 -12.67 26.72 -21.23
CA VAL A 132 -13.17 27.71 -20.29
C VAL A 132 -12.21 28.89 -20.14
N ASN A 133 -12.78 30.04 -19.81
CA ASN A 133 -12.04 31.19 -19.33
C ASN A 133 -12.05 31.21 -17.80
N LEU A 134 -10.96 31.64 -17.19
CA LEU A 134 -10.73 31.62 -15.75
C LEU A 134 -10.45 33.02 -15.21
N VAL A 135 -11.02 33.32 -14.05
CA VAL A 135 -10.59 34.39 -13.16
C VAL A 135 -10.18 33.79 -11.82
N ARG A 136 -8.97 34.12 -11.35
CA ARG A 136 -8.35 33.66 -10.10
C ARG A 136 -8.84 34.49 -8.91
N ARG A 137 -10.16 34.51 -8.72
CA ARG A 137 -10.82 35.12 -7.56
C ARG A 137 -11.81 34.13 -6.99
N PRO A 138 -12.03 34.14 -5.66
CA PRO A 138 -12.94 33.22 -5.02
C PRO A 138 -14.34 33.32 -5.67
N PHE A 139 -14.91 32.16 -6.01
CA PHE A 139 -16.26 32.10 -6.56
C PHE A 139 -17.29 32.57 -5.54
N VAL A 140 -18.07 33.57 -5.92
CA VAL A 140 -19.22 34.07 -5.16
C VAL A 140 -20.48 33.79 -5.97
N GLU A 141 -21.49 33.23 -5.31
CA GLU A 141 -22.78 32.96 -5.94
C GLU A 141 -23.42 34.28 -6.41
N ASN A 142 -23.87 34.33 -7.67
CA ASN A 142 -24.39 35.52 -8.35
C ASN A 142 -23.37 36.64 -8.65
N ALA A 143 -22.08 36.32 -8.73
CA ALA A 143 -21.09 37.27 -9.22
C ALA A 143 -21.44 37.78 -10.65
N PRO A 144 -21.21 39.07 -10.95
CA PRO A 144 -21.34 39.56 -12.31
C PRO A 144 -20.30 38.90 -13.22
N VAL A 145 -20.63 38.75 -14.50
CA VAL A 145 -19.69 38.21 -15.50
C VAL A 145 -18.46 39.13 -15.59
N PRO A 146 -17.24 38.61 -15.36
CA PRO A 146 -16.03 39.40 -15.48
C PRO A 146 -15.82 39.95 -16.89
N THR A 147 -15.42 41.22 -17.00
CA THR A 147 -15.07 41.85 -18.28
C THR A 147 -13.68 41.43 -18.75
N GLU A 148 -12.77 41.16 -17.81
CA GLU A 148 -11.40 40.71 -18.05
C GLU A 148 -11.17 39.32 -17.44
N TRP A 149 -10.46 38.48 -18.20
CA TRP A 149 -10.18 37.09 -17.84
C TRP A 149 -8.67 36.93 -17.68
N ASP A 150 -8.24 36.35 -16.55
CA ASP A 150 -6.82 36.14 -16.26
C ASP A 150 -6.20 35.09 -17.19
N ALA A 151 -7.00 34.09 -17.57
CA ALA A 151 -6.62 33.07 -18.53
C ALA A 151 -7.80 32.67 -19.40
N LYS A 152 -7.53 32.34 -20.66
CA LYS A 152 -8.55 32.01 -21.68
C LYS A 152 -8.26 30.66 -22.32
N ASP A 153 -9.31 30.02 -22.82
CA ASP A 153 -9.25 28.77 -23.59
C ASP A 153 -8.55 27.60 -22.88
N LEU A 154 -8.70 27.51 -21.56
CA LEU A 154 -8.15 26.45 -20.74
C LEU A 154 -8.94 25.15 -20.91
N LYS A 155 -8.26 24.00 -20.81
CA LYS A 155 -8.92 22.69 -20.83
C LYS A 155 -9.68 22.49 -19.52
N PHE A 156 -10.99 22.32 -19.60
CA PHE A 156 -11.81 22.00 -18.43
C PHE A 156 -11.92 20.50 -18.27
N LEU A 157 -11.47 19.95 -17.14
CA LEU A 157 -11.50 18.53 -16.83
C LEU A 157 -12.44 18.26 -15.65
N ILE A 158 -13.07 17.08 -15.63
CA ILE A 158 -13.94 16.68 -14.51
C ILE A 158 -13.17 16.55 -13.18
N ASN A 159 -11.94 16.03 -13.24
CA ASN A 159 -11.01 15.84 -12.15
C ASN A 159 -9.56 15.95 -12.68
N PRO A 160 -8.53 15.97 -11.82
CA PRO A 160 -7.12 16.03 -12.26
C PRO A 160 -6.70 14.95 -13.27
N GLU A 161 -7.33 13.77 -13.22
CA GLU A 161 -7.10 12.65 -14.14
C GLU A 161 -7.89 12.76 -15.47
N GLY A 162 -8.91 13.61 -15.51
CA GLY A 162 -9.85 13.73 -16.63
C GLY A 162 -10.65 12.46 -16.95
N CYS A 163 -10.83 11.56 -15.98
CA CYS A 163 -11.52 10.28 -16.16
C CYS A 163 -12.14 9.76 -14.86
N GLY A 164 -13.12 8.86 -14.98
CA GLY A 164 -13.65 8.09 -13.85
C GLY A 164 -14.65 7.04 -14.31
N TYR A 165 -15.16 6.22 -13.37
CA TYR A 165 -16.01 5.08 -13.69
C TYR A 165 -17.47 5.32 -13.25
N PRO A 166 -18.47 4.88 -14.02
CA PRO A 166 -19.87 4.89 -13.60
C PRO A 166 -20.09 4.06 -12.31
N PRO A 167 -21.01 4.46 -11.41
CA PRO A 167 -21.96 5.57 -11.51
C PRO A 167 -21.40 6.92 -11.03
N ARG A 168 -20.12 7.00 -10.64
CA ARG A 168 -19.53 8.25 -10.10
C ARG A 168 -19.29 9.31 -11.18
N VAL A 169 -19.06 8.86 -12.41
CA VAL A 169 -18.79 9.72 -13.56
C VAL A 169 -19.71 9.32 -14.71
N ASN A 170 -20.42 10.30 -15.26
CA ASN A 170 -21.20 10.21 -16.48
C ASN A 170 -20.85 11.42 -17.35
N CYS A 171 -20.22 11.18 -18.50
CA CYS A 171 -19.68 12.26 -19.31
C CYS A 171 -20.75 13.00 -20.11
N SER A 172 -21.87 12.36 -20.40
CA SER A 172 -22.99 13.00 -21.10
C SER A 172 -23.69 14.01 -20.19
N GLU A 173 -23.89 13.62 -18.93
CA GLU A 173 -24.45 14.47 -17.88
C GLU A 173 -23.50 15.63 -17.56
N PHE A 174 -22.22 15.34 -17.33
CA PHE A 174 -21.20 16.37 -17.11
C PHE A 174 -21.16 17.42 -18.25
N ALA A 175 -21.22 16.98 -19.51
CA ALA A 175 -21.23 17.92 -20.62
C ALA A 175 -22.51 18.75 -20.68
N SER A 176 -23.66 18.17 -20.31
CA SER A 176 -24.93 18.89 -20.23
C SER A 176 -24.94 19.92 -19.10
N ASP A 177 -24.35 19.60 -17.95
CA ASP A 177 -24.36 20.47 -16.77
C ASP A 177 -23.53 21.74 -16.97
N TYR A 178 -22.38 21.63 -17.66
CA TYR A 178 -21.48 22.78 -17.85
C TYR A 178 -21.60 23.44 -19.23
N ALA A 179 -21.86 22.67 -20.29
CA ALA A 179 -21.91 23.16 -21.67
C ALA A 179 -23.28 22.98 -22.35
N GLY A 180 -24.30 22.51 -21.63
CA GLY A 180 -25.67 22.40 -22.15
C GLY A 180 -26.39 23.75 -22.25
N LYS A 181 -27.59 23.75 -22.84
CA LYS A 181 -28.38 24.97 -23.06
C LYS A 181 -28.78 25.69 -21.76
N ASN A 182 -28.94 24.94 -20.68
CA ASN A 182 -29.35 25.43 -19.37
C ASN A 182 -28.18 25.52 -18.39
N SER A 183 -26.93 25.43 -18.87
CA SER A 183 -25.77 25.48 -17.99
C SER A 183 -25.59 26.88 -17.37
N PRO A 184 -25.04 26.96 -16.15
CA PRO A 184 -24.75 28.25 -15.54
C PRO A 184 -23.66 28.98 -16.33
N LYS A 185 -23.83 30.31 -16.49
CA LYS A 185 -22.82 31.15 -17.17
C LYS A 185 -21.49 31.20 -16.42
N LEU A 186 -21.54 31.07 -15.09
CA LEU A 186 -20.38 31.11 -14.20
C LEU A 186 -20.48 29.94 -13.23
N PHE A 187 -19.37 29.24 -13.01
CA PHE A 187 -19.31 28.12 -12.08
C PHE A 187 -17.94 28.06 -11.38
N PRO A 188 -17.87 27.45 -10.18
CA PRO A 188 -16.61 27.28 -9.47
C PRO A 188 -15.72 26.25 -10.19
N CYS A 189 -14.43 26.54 -10.28
CA CYS A 189 -13.43 25.65 -10.85
C CYS A 189 -12.10 25.80 -10.10
N TYR A 190 -11.34 24.72 -10.01
CA TYR A 190 -10.02 24.73 -9.37
C TYR A 190 -8.94 24.83 -10.44
N TYR A 191 -7.94 25.67 -10.20
CA TYR A 191 -6.81 25.87 -11.09
C TYR A 191 -5.51 25.43 -10.42
N SER A 192 -4.58 24.97 -11.24
CA SER A 192 -3.25 24.54 -10.82
C SER A 192 -2.26 25.68 -11.06
N GLN A 193 -1.30 25.86 -10.15
CA GLN A 193 -0.20 26.80 -10.35
C GLN A 193 0.88 26.25 -11.29
N THR A 194 1.06 24.93 -11.30
CA THR A 194 2.08 24.24 -12.10
C THR A 194 1.59 23.88 -13.51
N ARG A 195 0.28 23.67 -13.69
CA ARG A 195 -0.38 23.37 -14.98
C ARG A 195 -1.36 24.48 -15.39
N PRO A 196 -0.87 25.60 -15.95
CA PRO A 196 -1.71 26.74 -16.30
C PRO A 196 -2.65 26.49 -17.49
N GLU A 197 -2.49 25.38 -18.21
CA GLU A 197 -3.28 25.03 -19.40
C GLU A 197 -4.63 24.35 -19.11
N LEU A 198 -4.90 24.04 -17.85
CA LEU A 198 -6.09 23.29 -17.45
C LEU A 198 -6.70 23.77 -16.13
N VAL A 199 -7.97 23.45 -15.97
CA VAL A 199 -8.74 23.65 -14.74
C VAL A 199 -9.64 22.44 -14.50
N VAL A 200 -9.97 22.18 -13.25
CA VAL A 200 -10.74 20.99 -12.84
C VAL A 200 -12.04 21.37 -12.15
N ALA A 201 -13.12 20.62 -12.43
CA ALA A 201 -14.44 20.84 -11.85
C ALA A 201 -14.51 20.42 -10.39
N ARG A 202 -13.96 19.25 -10.08
CA ARG A 202 -13.96 18.66 -8.74
C ARG A 202 -12.53 18.42 -8.29
N TYR A 203 -12.18 19.02 -7.17
CA TYR A 203 -10.92 18.79 -6.48
C TYR A 203 -11.21 18.49 -5.01
N SER A 204 -10.69 17.37 -4.51
CA SER A 204 -10.85 16.94 -3.13
C SER A 204 -9.50 16.48 -2.60
N TRP A 205 -8.80 17.37 -1.91
CA TRP A 205 -7.50 17.10 -1.29
C TRP A 205 -7.61 16.07 -0.17
N GLU A 206 -8.57 16.27 0.74
CA GLU A 206 -8.74 15.46 1.95
C GLU A 206 -8.95 13.98 1.65
N SER A 207 -9.86 13.66 0.72
CA SER A 207 -10.15 12.25 0.37
C SER A 207 -8.98 11.58 -0.35
N THR A 208 -8.30 12.31 -1.24
CA THR A 208 -7.11 11.84 -1.97
C THR A 208 -5.98 11.51 -0.99
N ILE A 209 -5.69 12.42 -0.06
CA ILE A 209 -4.66 12.21 0.97
C ILE A 209 -5.02 11.07 1.90
N ARG A 210 -6.26 11.01 2.37
CA ARG A 210 -6.69 9.93 3.27
C ARG A 210 -6.54 8.56 2.62
N GLY A 211 -6.91 8.45 1.34
CA GLY A 211 -6.72 7.22 0.56
C GLY A 211 -5.25 6.86 0.39
N LEU A 212 -4.40 7.84 0.08
CA LEU A 212 -2.95 7.67 -0.05
C LEU A 212 -2.30 7.19 1.25
N ILE A 213 -2.59 7.86 2.37
CA ILE A 213 -2.03 7.52 3.68
C ILE A 213 -2.45 6.10 4.08
N LEU A 214 -3.73 5.75 3.94
CA LEU A 214 -4.20 4.40 4.29
C LEU A 214 -3.56 3.32 3.40
N ALA A 215 -3.41 3.59 2.10
CA ALA A 215 -2.78 2.68 1.16
C ALA A 215 -1.28 2.44 1.44
N LEU A 216 -0.57 3.42 2.02
CA LEU A 216 0.83 3.30 2.38
C LEU A 216 1.02 2.72 3.79
N VAL A 217 0.34 3.29 4.79
CA VAL A 217 0.54 2.95 6.20
C VAL A 217 0.07 1.53 6.51
N LEU A 218 -1.08 1.09 5.98
CA LEU A 218 -1.64 -0.23 6.30
C LEU A 218 -0.72 -1.39 5.91
N PRO A 219 -0.28 -1.55 4.64
CA PRO A 219 0.62 -2.66 4.28
C PRO A 219 1.99 -2.53 4.94
N THR A 220 2.53 -1.32 5.11
CA THR A 220 3.82 -1.11 5.79
C THR A 220 3.75 -1.51 7.26
N THR A 221 2.70 -1.15 7.99
CA THR A 221 2.55 -1.51 9.40
C THR A 221 2.39 -3.01 9.59
N VAL A 222 1.58 -3.68 8.76
CA VAL A 222 1.44 -5.15 8.78
C VAL A 222 2.78 -5.82 8.48
N PHE A 223 3.51 -5.34 7.47
CA PHE A 223 4.81 -5.89 7.11
C PHE A 223 5.85 -5.74 8.24
N VAL A 224 6.00 -4.53 8.79
CA VAL A 224 6.93 -4.26 9.89
C VAL A 224 6.57 -5.09 11.12
N PHE A 225 5.29 -5.11 11.50
CA PHE A 225 4.82 -5.90 12.65
C PHE A 225 5.12 -7.39 12.47
N SER A 226 4.79 -7.96 11.31
CA SER A 226 5.06 -9.37 11.02
C SER A 226 6.55 -9.71 11.07
N LEU A 227 7.41 -8.84 10.52
CA LEU A 227 8.86 -9.02 10.59
C LEU A 227 9.41 -8.88 12.01
N SER A 228 8.94 -7.91 12.79
CA SER A 228 9.38 -7.70 14.17
C SER A 228 9.09 -8.92 15.06
N VAL A 229 7.91 -9.51 14.95
CA VAL A 229 7.54 -10.70 15.72
C VAL A 229 8.34 -11.93 15.29
N LEU A 230 8.50 -12.14 13.98
CA LEU A 230 9.32 -13.24 13.45
C LEU A 230 10.79 -13.10 13.87
N ALA A 231 11.34 -11.89 13.80
CA ALA A 231 12.68 -11.61 14.28
C ALA A 231 12.81 -11.88 15.78
N TYR A 232 11.86 -11.41 16.60
CA TYR A 232 11.87 -11.69 18.04
C TYR A 232 11.87 -13.18 18.36
N TRP A 233 11.08 -13.99 17.64
CA TRP A 233 10.94 -15.42 17.92
C TRP A 233 12.02 -16.33 17.33
N HIS A 234 12.61 -15.95 16.19
CA HIS A 234 13.55 -16.79 15.44
C HIS A 234 14.98 -16.25 15.44
N CYS A 235 15.21 -15.02 15.88
CA CYS A 235 16.55 -14.47 15.95
C CYS A 235 17.32 -15.04 17.16
N HIS A 236 17.96 -16.20 16.97
CA HIS A 236 19.03 -16.71 17.84
C HIS A 236 20.28 -15.81 17.83
N CYS A 237 20.42 -14.95 16.81
CA CYS A 237 21.57 -14.06 16.66
C CYS A 237 21.44 -12.75 17.45
N CYS A 238 20.24 -12.30 17.83
CA CYS A 238 20.12 -11.18 18.76
C CYS A 238 20.61 -11.59 20.15
N ASP A 239 20.37 -12.83 20.58
CA ASP A 239 20.92 -13.30 21.85
C ASP A 239 22.44 -13.43 21.83
N ARG A 240 23.04 -14.05 20.81
CA ARG A 240 24.51 -14.27 20.76
C ARG A 240 25.33 -13.07 20.27
N ALA A 241 24.84 -12.30 19.29
CA ALA A 241 25.55 -11.14 18.77
C ALA A 241 25.34 -9.89 19.64
N CYS A 242 24.20 -9.76 20.33
CA CYS A 242 24.02 -8.71 21.34
C CYS A 242 24.79 -9.06 22.63
N ASN A 243 24.81 -10.32 23.11
CA ASN A 243 25.72 -10.70 24.21
C ASN A 243 27.19 -10.43 23.86
N ARG A 244 27.62 -10.73 22.63
CA ARG A 244 29.01 -10.50 22.23
C ARG A 244 29.36 -9.00 22.16
N ARG A 245 28.42 -8.13 21.74
CA ARG A 245 28.64 -6.66 21.77
C ARG A 245 28.60 -6.11 23.19
N VAL A 246 27.66 -6.54 24.04
CA VAL A 246 27.56 -6.14 25.44
C VAL A 246 28.79 -6.58 26.25
N HIS A 247 29.31 -7.78 26.02
CA HIS A 247 30.58 -8.19 26.62
C HIS A 247 31.78 -7.45 26.05
N ALA A 248 31.86 -7.20 24.73
CA ALA A 248 32.95 -6.43 24.15
C ALA A 248 33.01 -4.98 24.66
N GLU A 249 31.86 -4.32 24.84
CA GLU A 249 31.76 -2.99 25.44
C GLU A 249 32.09 -3.02 26.95
N SER A 250 31.72 -4.09 27.67
CA SER A 250 32.05 -4.25 29.09
C SER A 250 33.55 -4.54 29.35
N TYR A 251 34.26 -5.18 28.41
CA TYR A 251 35.70 -5.40 28.51
C TYR A 251 36.47 -4.14 28.09
N ALA A 252 36.08 -3.48 27.00
CA ALA A 252 36.67 -2.20 26.57
C ALA A 252 36.52 -1.11 27.65
N SER A 253 35.32 -0.96 28.25
CA SER A 253 35.09 0.03 29.31
C SER A 253 35.85 -0.29 30.61
N LYS A 254 36.22 -1.56 30.87
CA LYS A 254 37.05 -1.93 32.04
C LYS A 254 38.53 -1.72 31.79
N GLU A 255 39.01 -1.94 30.57
CA GLU A 255 40.40 -1.65 30.20
C GLU A 255 40.63 -0.13 30.16
N ASP A 256 39.69 0.65 29.60
CA ASP A 256 39.78 2.11 29.56
C ASP A 256 39.65 2.74 30.96
N SER A 257 38.77 2.20 31.83
CA SER A 257 38.66 2.68 33.22
C SER A 257 39.84 2.26 34.09
N LYS A 258 40.53 1.16 33.78
CA LYS A 258 41.74 0.74 34.51
C LYS A 258 42.97 1.53 34.04
N LEU A 259 43.07 1.83 32.75
CA LEU A 259 44.11 2.68 32.18
C LEU A 259 43.99 4.14 32.64
N LEU A 260 42.77 4.63 32.88
CA LEU A 260 42.53 5.98 33.43
C LEU A 260 42.80 6.08 34.94
N CYS A 261 42.65 5.00 35.72
CA CYS A 261 43.01 5.02 37.14
C CYS A 261 44.53 4.88 37.38
N GLU A 262 45.29 4.31 36.44
CA GLU A 262 46.76 4.17 36.56
C GLU A 262 47.54 5.46 36.20
N LEU A 263 46.84 6.52 35.75
CA LEU A 263 47.44 7.82 35.43
C LEU A 263 47.15 8.92 36.48
N ASP A 264 46.35 8.63 37.51
CA ASP A 264 45.99 9.57 38.58
C ASP A 264 46.77 9.34 39.91
N GLU A 265 47.68 8.36 39.97
CA GLU A 265 48.63 8.18 41.08
C GLU A 265 50.06 8.54 40.67
N ASP A 266 50.29 9.82 40.33
CA ASP A 266 51.63 10.42 40.40
C ASP A 266 51.57 11.62 41.36
N PRO A 267 52.06 11.50 42.61
CA PRO A 267 52.18 12.65 43.49
C PRO A 267 53.39 13.46 43.04
N SER A 268 53.12 14.61 42.41
CA SER A 268 54.13 15.66 42.24
C SER A 268 54.36 16.37 43.59
N ASP A 269 55.53 16.09 44.15
CA ASP A 269 56.47 16.97 44.87
C ASP A 269 55.99 17.96 45.95
N ASP A 270 56.59 17.82 47.14
CA ASP A 270 57.20 18.93 47.93
C ASP A 270 58.12 18.31 49.02
N VAL A 271 59.45 18.39 48.85
CA VAL A 271 60.35 19.36 49.51
C VAL A 271 60.32 19.33 51.05
N PHE A 272 61.21 18.53 51.67
CA PHE A 272 62.30 18.95 52.58
C PHE A 272 63.11 17.73 53.08
#